data_AF-A0A9E8RYM1-F1
#
_entry.id   AF-A0A9E8RYM1-F1
#
_cell.length_a   1.000
_cell.length_b   1.000
_cell.length_c   1.000
_cell.angle_alpha   90.00
_cell.angle_beta   90.00
_cell.angle_gamma   90.00
#
_symmetry.space_group_name_H-M   'P 1'
#
loop_
_entity.id
_entity.type
_entity.pdbx_description
1 polymer ?
#
loop_
_entity_poly.entity_id
_entity_poly.type
_entity_poly.pdbx_seq_one_letter_code
_entity_poly.pdbx_strand_id
1 'polypeptide(L)'
;MRKEFCYIETRKVSEKKEDFVLKGLLRWIIIIAPIAYGGLIWYLSGRPSDAVIRFRFADAFIKESLHLIEFAILYVLIVLSLLANGHLTRKTNVFAALISILYGLIDEIHQSFVPFRSATVIDFVKDTLGVMIAYMLIDRGYFLKKNLIGKGLDRFQRLFY
;
A
#
# COMPACT_ATOMS: atom_id res chain seq x y z
N MET A 1 29.24 -39.53 -17.50
CA MET A 1 29.78 -38.22 -17.06
C MET A 1 29.31 -37.04 -17.91
N ARG A 2 29.52 -37.01 -19.24
CA ARG A 2 29.18 -35.81 -20.07
C ARG A 2 27.67 -35.44 -20.13
N LYS A 3 26.77 -36.44 -20.11
CA LYS A 3 25.31 -36.22 -20.13
C LYS A 3 24.77 -35.68 -18.80
N GLU A 4 25.31 -36.15 -17.68
CA GLU A 4 24.97 -35.66 -16.32
C GLU A 4 25.32 -34.18 -16.15
N PHE A 5 26.51 -33.78 -16.62
CA PHE A 5 26.96 -32.38 -16.55
C PHE A 5 26.06 -31.44 -17.38
N CYS A 6 25.72 -31.83 -18.61
CA CYS A 6 24.80 -31.08 -19.46
C CYS A 6 23.39 -30.94 -18.82
N TYR A 7 22.88 -32.02 -18.23
CA TYR A 7 21.59 -32.01 -17.52
C TYR A 7 21.59 -31.03 -16.33
N ILE A 8 22.64 -31.04 -15.50
CA ILE A 8 22.77 -30.12 -14.35
C ILE A 8 22.84 -28.66 -14.80
N GLU A 9 23.56 -28.36 -15.89
CA GLU A 9 23.67 -27.00 -16.45
C GLU A 9 22.30 -26.50 -16.95
N THR A 10 21.60 -27.31 -17.74
CA THR A 10 20.27 -26.97 -18.26
C THR A 10 19.24 -26.76 -17.15
N ARG A 11 19.29 -27.57 -16.08
CA ARG A 11 18.43 -27.42 -14.92
C ARG A 11 18.70 -26.11 -14.17
N LYS A 12 19.97 -25.77 -13.92
CA LYS A 12 20.35 -24.50 -13.27
C LYS A 12 19.91 -23.28 -14.09
N VAL A 13 19.99 -23.37 -15.41
CA VAL A 13 19.53 -22.30 -16.31
C VAL A 13 17.99 -22.17 -16.25
N SER A 14 17.25 -23.30 -16.20
CA SER A 14 15.79 -23.29 -16.04
C SER A 14 15.38 -22.67 -14.71
N GLU A 15 15.95 -23.12 -13.59
CA GLU A 15 15.66 -22.61 -12.24
C GLU A 15 15.95 -21.11 -12.15
N LYS A 16 17.10 -20.64 -12.67
CA LYS A 16 17.44 -19.21 -12.70
C LYS A 16 16.48 -18.38 -13.55
N LYS A 17 15.97 -18.95 -14.65
CA LYS A 17 14.97 -18.30 -15.51
C LYS A 17 13.61 -18.22 -14.83
N GLU A 18 13.18 -19.28 -14.14
CA GLU A 18 11.95 -19.30 -13.33
C GLU A 18 12.00 -18.26 -12.22
N ASP A 19 13.10 -18.19 -11.47
CA ASP A 19 13.32 -17.17 -10.42
C ASP A 19 13.22 -15.75 -10.97
N PHE A 20 13.82 -15.50 -12.14
CA PHE A 20 13.75 -14.20 -12.81
C PHE A 20 12.31 -13.84 -13.20
N VAL A 21 11.55 -14.79 -13.76
CA VAL A 21 10.14 -14.58 -14.14
C VAL A 21 9.28 -14.34 -12.90
N LEU A 22 9.43 -15.13 -11.83
CA LEU A 22 8.68 -14.99 -10.59
C LEU A 22 8.94 -13.63 -9.92
N LYS A 23 10.20 -13.19 -9.84
CA LYS A 23 10.54 -11.86 -9.32
C LYS A 23 9.96 -10.74 -10.17
N GLY A 24 9.97 -10.90 -11.49
CA GLY A 24 9.31 -9.98 -12.42
C GLY A 24 7.81 -9.87 -12.19
N LEU A 25 7.11 -11.01 -12.10
CA LEU A 25 5.68 -11.07 -11.81
C LEU A 25 5.33 -10.45 -10.45
N LEU A 26 6.09 -10.79 -9.40
CA LEU A 26 5.90 -10.24 -8.07
C LEU A 26 6.05 -8.72 -8.06
N ARG A 27 7.04 -8.18 -8.78
CA ARG A 27 7.24 -6.73 -8.93
C ARG A 27 6.03 -6.07 -9.58
N TRP A 28 5.48 -6.67 -10.65
CA TRP A 28 4.27 -6.16 -11.30
C TRP A 28 3.05 -6.18 -10.38
N ILE A 29 2.86 -7.24 -9.60
CA ILE A 29 1.77 -7.33 -8.62
C ILE A 29 1.85 -6.17 -7.62
N ILE A 30 3.05 -5.89 -7.08
CA ILE A 30 3.24 -4.81 -6.10
C ILE A 30 3.03 -3.43 -6.74
N ILE A 31 3.40 -3.24 -8.01
CA ILE A 31 3.17 -1.98 -8.74
C ILE A 31 1.68 -1.72 -8.96
N ILE A 32 0.91 -2.76 -9.24
CA ILE A 32 -0.53 -2.66 -9.49
C ILE A 32 -1.32 -2.54 -8.19
N ALA A 33 -0.81 -3.06 -7.07
CA ALA A 33 -1.52 -3.08 -5.79
C ALA A 33 -2.06 -1.71 -5.32
N PRO A 34 -1.31 -0.58 -5.35
CA PRO A 34 -1.86 0.72 -4.99
C PRO A 34 -3.04 1.16 -5.87
N ILE A 35 -2.97 0.87 -7.17
CA ILE A 35 -4.02 1.24 -8.12
C ILE A 35 -5.27 0.40 -7.89
N ALA A 36 -5.09 -0.92 -7.74
CA ALA A 36 -6.17 -1.84 -7.42
C ALA A 36 -6.83 -1.49 -6.09
N TYR A 37 -6.04 -1.13 -5.08
CA TYR A 37 -6.52 -0.74 -3.77
C TYR A 37 -7.23 0.62 -3.79
N GLY A 38 -6.72 1.61 -4.53
CA GLY A 38 -7.44 2.86 -4.77
C GLY A 38 -8.81 2.62 -5.42
N GLY A 39 -8.86 1.79 -6.47
CA GLY A 39 -10.13 1.39 -7.09
C GLY A 39 -11.09 0.70 -6.12
N LEU A 40 -10.56 -0.11 -5.19
CA LEU A 40 -11.34 -0.72 -4.13
C LEU A 40 -11.90 0.31 -3.15
N ILE A 41 -11.09 1.28 -2.69
CA ILE A 41 -11.53 2.38 -1.83
C ILE A 41 -12.68 3.12 -2.51
N TRP A 42 -12.48 3.57 -3.75
CA TRP A 42 -13.50 4.28 -4.51
C TRP A 42 -14.83 3.51 -4.59
N TYR A 43 -14.76 2.22 -4.89
CA TYR A 43 -15.93 1.36 -5.00
C TYR A 43 -16.68 1.19 -3.66
N LEU A 44 -15.94 0.98 -2.57
CA LEU A 44 -16.53 0.80 -1.23
C LEU A 44 -17.08 2.12 -0.68
N SER A 45 -16.38 3.22 -0.95
CA SER A 45 -16.75 4.58 -0.57
C SER A 45 -18.05 5.04 -1.25
N GLY A 46 -18.27 4.63 -2.50
CA GLY A 46 -19.50 4.92 -3.26
C GLY A 46 -20.77 4.19 -2.78
N ARG A 47 -20.67 3.30 -1.79
CA ARG A 47 -21.81 2.52 -1.29
C ARG A 47 -22.55 3.27 -0.17
N PRO A 48 -23.88 3.43 -0.27
CA PRO A 48 -24.66 4.11 0.77
C PRO A 48 -24.69 3.28 2.07
N SER A 49 -24.74 3.98 3.20
CA SER A 49 -24.49 3.44 4.54
C SER A 49 -25.61 2.55 5.11
N ASP A 50 -26.71 2.42 4.39
CA ASP A 50 -28.05 2.03 4.85
C ASP A 50 -28.34 0.52 4.81
N ALA A 51 -27.38 -0.32 4.42
CA ALA A 51 -27.62 -1.75 4.23
C ALA A 51 -27.29 -2.67 5.43
N VAL A 52 -26.83 -2.20 6.60
CA VAL A 52 -26.44 -3.11 7.70
C VAL A 52 -26.90 -2.62 9.09
N ILE A 53 -27.78 -3.44 9.69
CA ILE A 53 -28.20 -3.64 11.09
C ILE A 53 -27.62 -2.66 12.13
N ARG A 54 -28.53 -2.01 12.87
CA ARG A 54 -28.30 -1.03 13.94
C ARG A 54 -27.52 -1.59 15.16
N PHE A 55 -26.20 -1.48 15.19
CA PHE A 55 -25.41 -1.37 16.43
C PHE A 55 -24.80 0.04 16.52
N ARG A 56 -25.67 0.98 16.92
CA ARG A 56 -25.56 2.45 16.78
C ARG A 56 -24.25 3.12 17.23
N PHE A 57 -23.44 2.49 18.09
CA PHE A 57 -22.16 3.05 18.55
C PHE A 57 -20.94 2.29 18.00
N ALA A 58 -20.99 0.96 17.97
CA ALA A 58 -19.89 0.15 17.44
C ALA A 58 -19.74 0.33 15.91
N ASP A 59 -20.84 0.40 15.17
CA ASP A 59 -20.80 0.55 13.71
C ASP A 59 -20.27 1.93 13.28
N ALA A 60 -20.61 2.98 14.04
CA ALA A 60 -20.07 4.32 13.81
C ALA A 60 -18.57 4.34 14.08
N PHE A 61 -18.13 3.80 15.22
CA PHE A 61 -16.71 3.76 15.57
C PHE A 61 -15.89 2.91 14.61
N ILE A 62 -16.40 1.75 14.19
CA ILE A 62 -15.71 0.85 13.23
C ILE A 62 -15.59 1.52 11.86
N LYS A 63 -16.67 2.14 11.35
CA LYS A 63 -16.63 2.89 10.08
C LYS A 63 -15.67 4.08 10.15
N GLU A 64 -15.69 4.83 11.26
CA GLU A 64 -14.77 5.95 11.48
C GLU A 64 -13.30 5.51 11.66
N SER A 65 -13.07 4.29 12.15
CA SER A 65 -11.72 3.72 12.31
C SER A 65 -11.16 3.16 11.00
N LEU A 66 -12.02 2.75 10.06
CA LEU A 66 -11.59 2.21 8.77
C LEU A 66 -10.88 3.28 7.95
N HIS A 67 -11.44 4.49 7.86
CA HIS A 67 -10.88 5.58 7.05
C HIS A 67 -9.45 5.96 7.46
N LEU A 68 -9.16 6.04 8.77
CA LEU A 68 -7.81 6.28 9.28
C LEU A 68 -6.80 5.22 8.80
N ILE A 69 -7.21 3.96 8.69
CA ILE A 69 -6.33 2.85 8.30
C ILE A 69 -6.26 2.71 6.77
N GLU A 70 -7.33 3.02 6.06
CA GLU A 70 -7.46 2.85 4.61
C GLU A 70 -6.37 3.61 3.85
N PHE A 71 -6.25 4.92 4.10
CA PHE A 71 -5.25 5.74 3.40
C PHE A 71 -3.82 5.50 3.90
N ALA A 72 -3.67 5.05 5.16
CA ALA A 72 -2.38 4.57 5.66
C ALA A 72 -1.90 3.32 4.90
N ILE A 73 -2.81 2.38 4.61
CA ILE A 73 -2.52 1.20 3.77
C ILE A 73 -2.16 1.63 2.35
N LEU A 74 -2.93 2.54 1.74
CA LEU A 74 -2.64 3.07 0.42
C LEU A 74 -1.22 3.66 0.35
N TYR A 75 -0.85 4.48 1.32
CA TYR A 75 0.49 5.04 1.45
C TYR A 75 1.57 3.94 1.52
N VAL A 76 1.38 2.93 2.38
CA VAL A 76 2.33 1.82 2.51
C VAL A 76 2.46 1.04 1.19
N LEU A 77 1.37 0.80 0.47
CA LEU A 77 1.42 0.13 -0.84
C LEU A 77 2.23 0.93 -1.86
N ILE A 78 2.08 2.26 -1.90
CA ILE A 78 2.89 3.14 -2.77
C ILE A 78 4.36 3.04 -2.37
N VAL A 79 4.69 3.05 -1.08
CA VAL A 79 6.06 2.89 -0.58
C VAL A 79 6.65 1.53 -0.98
N LEU A 80 5.89 0.44 -0.86
CA LEU A 80 6.34 -0.90 -1.29
C LEU A 80 6.59 -0.96 -2.80
N SER A 81 5.76 -0.31 -3.60
CA SER A 81 5.97 -0.16 -5.04
C SER A 81 7.25 0.61 -5.35
N LEU A 82 7.49 1.73 -4.66
CA LEU A 82 8.74 2.50 -4.80
C LEU A 82 9.97 1.67 -4.38
N LEU A 83 9.88 0.88 -3.32
CA LEU A 83 10.95 -0.01 -2.86
C LEU A 83 11.25 -1.12 -3.86
N ALA A 84 10.23 -1.78 -4.41
CA ALA A 84 10.39 -2.83 -5.41
C ALA A 84 11.07 -2.34 -6.70
N ASN A 85 11.04 -1.04 -6.96
CA ASN A 85 11.72 -0.36 -8.06
C ASN A 85 13.04 0.33 -7.64
N GLY A 86 13.41 0.28 -6.36
CA GLY A 86 14.60 0.94 -5.82
C GLY A 86 14.56 2.47 -5.84
N HIS A 87 13.37 3.06 -5.95
CA HIS A 87 13.18 4.51 -6.03
C HIS A 87 12.80 5.12 -4.68
N LEU A 88 12.81 4.37 -3.56
CA LEU A 88 12.47 4.93 -2.25
C LEU A 88 13.59 5.85 -1.72
N THR A 89 13.38 7.15 -1.89
CA THR A 89 14.16 8.25 -1.30
C THR A 89 13.28 9.05 -0.33
N ARG A 90 13.86 9.95 0.48
CA ARG A 90 13.06 10.86 1.33
C ARG A 90 12.07 11.70 0.52
N LYS A 91 12.48 12.16 -0.67
CA LYS A 91 11.62 12.96 -1.56
C LYS A 91 10.42 12.15 -2.05
N THR A 92 10.66 10.96 -2.59
CA THR A 92 9.57 10.09 -3.08
C THR A 92 8.69 9.58 -1.94
N ASN A 93 9.24 9.43 -0.73
CA ASN A 93 8.46 9.10 0.46
C ASN A 93 7.47 10.21 0.83
N VAL A 94 7.90 11.48 0.77
CA VAL A 94 7.02 12.64 0.94
C VAL A 94 5.97 12.69 -0.18
N PHE A 95 6.36 12.49 -1.44
CA PHE A 95 5.41 12.43 -2.55
C PHE A 95 4.36 11.32 -2.37
N ALA A 96 4.75 10.14 -1.89
CA ALA A 96 3.81 9.06 -1.61
C ALA A 96 2.78 9.43 -0.55
N ALA A 97 3.21 10.12 0.51
CA ALA A 97 2.31 10.63 1.55
C ALA A 97 1.35 11.69 0.98
N LEU A 98 1.86 12.64 0.20
CA LEU A 98 1.04 13.66 -0.46
C LEU A 98 -0.01 13.06 -1.40
N ILE A 99 0.38 12.07 -2.23
CA ILE A 99 -0.56 11.37 -3.11
C ILE A 99 -1.68 10.70 -2.30
N SER A 100 -1.34 10.07 -1.18
CA SER A 100 -2.31 9.36 -0.34
C SER A 100 -3.28 10.32 0.35
N ILE A 101 -2.78 11.47 0.85
CA ILE A 101 -3.61 12.53 1.44
C ILE A 101 -4.53 13.15 0.39
N LEU A 102 -4.01 13.47 -0.80
CA LEU A 102 -4.82 14.02 -1.89
C LEU A 102 -5.88 13.01 -2.36
N TYR A 103 -5.55 11.72 -2.35
CA TYR A 103 -6.53 10.68 -2.67
C TYR A 103 -7.66 10.61 -1.63
N GLY A 104 -7.35 10.73 -0.33
CA GLY A 104 -8.37 10.85 0.72
C GLY A 104 -9.26 12.09 0.58
N LEU A 105 -8.67 13.24 0.21
CA LEU A 105 -9.45 14.43 -0.10
C LEU A 105 -10.42 14.20 -1.27
N ILE A 106 -9.94 13.54 -2.33
CA ILE A 106 -10.77 13.20 -3.48
C ILE A 106 -11.89 12.23 -3.07
N ASP A 107 -11.62 11.28 -2.18
CA ASP A 107 -12.62 10.35 -1.69
C ASP A 107 -13.71 11.06 -0.88
N GLU A 108 -13.36 11.97 0.03
CA GLU A 108 -14.33 12.79 0.78
C GLU A 108 -15.20 13.65 -0.16
N ILE A 109 -14.60 14.22 -1.20
CA ILE A 109 -15.35 14.93 -2.25
C ILE A 109 -16.30 13.97 -2.97
N HIS A 110 -15.84 12.77 -3.35
CA HIS A 110 -16.66 11.74 -3.97
C HIS A 110 -17.83 11.31 -3.07
N GLN A 111 -17.59 11.08 -1.78
CA GLN A 111 -18.61 10.74 -0.78
C GLN A 111 -19.66 11.84 -0.62
N SER A 112 -19.29 13.11 -0.79
CA SER A 112 -20.24 14.23 -0.73
C SER A 112 -21.34 14.15 -1.80
N PHE A 113 -21.12 13.40 -2.89
CA PHE A 113 -22.12 13.15 -3.93
C PHE A 113 -22.97 11.90 -3.67
N VAL A 114 -22.66 11.12 -2.63
CA VAL A 114 -23.39 9.91 -2.25
C VAL A 114 -24.53 10.26 -1.28
N PRO A 115 -25.80 9.97 -1.63
CA PRO A 115 -26.93 10.23 -0.74
C PRO A 115 -26.77 9.52 0.62
N PHE A 116 -27.16 10.20 1.69
CA PHE A 116 -27.10 9.66 3.07
C PHE A 116 -25.68 9.37 3.60
N ARG A 117 -24.64 9.97 2.99
CA ARG A 117 -23.28 10.06 3.54
C ARG A 117 -23.02 11.46 4.07
N SER A 118 -22.27 11.54 5.18
CA SER A 118 -21.79 12.79 5.75
C SER A 118 -20.29 12.86 5.50
N ALA A 119 -19.88 13.48 4.39
CA ALA A 119 -18.48 13.84 4.19
C ALA A 119 -18.15 14.99 5.15
N THR A 120 -17.13 14.83 5.99
CA THR A 120 -16.77 15.85 6.97
C THR A 120 -15.29 16.17 6.93
N VAL A 121 -14.97 17.44 7.24
CA VAL A 121 -13.57 17.86 7.41
C VAL A 121 -12.85 17.03 8.48
N ILE A 122 -13.59 16.50 9.45
CA ILE A 122 -13.04 15.64 10.50
C ILE A 122 -12.54 14.31 9.92
N ASP A 123 -13.25 13.73 8.94
CA ASP A 123 -12.86 12.46 8.33
C ASP A 123 -11.59 12.63 7.46
N PHE A 124 -11.51 13.71 6.68
CA PHE A 124 -10.27 14.07 5.98
C PHE A 124 -9.06 14.26 6.94
N VAL A 125 -9.28 14.85 8.12
CA VAL A 125 -8.23 15.01 9.12
C VAL A 125 -7.78 13.65 9.66
N LYS A 126 -8.71 12.72 9.91
CA LYS A 126 -8.38 11.35 10.35
C LYS A 126 -7.55 10.62 9.29
N ASP A 127 -7.90 10.73 8.02
CA ASP A 127 -7.16 10.13 6.91
C ASP A 127 -5.73 10.66 6.84
N THR A 128 -5.60 11.98 6.96
CA THR A 128 -4.32 12.65 6.97
C THR A 128 -3.47 12.19 8.16
N LEU A 129 -4.05 12.05 9.35
CA LEU A 129 -3.34 11.55 10.52
C LEU A 129 -2.87 10.10 10.33
N GLY A 130 -3.70 9.23 9.75
CA GLY A 130 -3.33 7.85 9.42
C GLY A 130 -2.10 7.78 8.51
N VAL A 131 -2.12 8.55 7.41
CA VAL A 131 -0.98 8.65 6.48
C VAL A 131 0.26 9.22 7.19
N MET A 132 0.11 10.26 8.01
CA MET A 132 1.22 10.89 8.72
C MET A 132 1.88 9.94 9.73
N ILE A 133 1.09 9.14 10.46
CA ILE A 133 1.62 8.12 11.38
C ILE A 133 2.45 7.10 10.61
N ALA A 134 1.91 6.54 9.53
CA ALA A 134 2.63 5.58 8.70
C ALA A 134 3.90 6.18 8.08
N TYR A 135 3.82 7.43 7.61
CA TYR A 135 4.95 8.19 7.09
C TYR A 135 6.07 8.33 8.12
N MET A 136 5.73 8.74 9.35
CA MET A 136 6.72 8.89 10.41
C MET A 136 7.38 7.57 10.80
N LEU A 137 6.62 6.47 10.80
CA LEU A 137 7.16 5.13 11.07
C LEU A 137 8.16 4.70 10.00
N ILE A 138 7.84 4.90 8.72
CA ILE A 138 8.73 4.57 7.61
C ILE A 138 9.93 5.51 7.58
N ASP A 139 9.73 6.82 7.71
CA ASP A 139 10.82 7.79 7.66
C ASP A 139 11.85 7.55 8.77
N ARG A 140 11.37 7.38 10.01
CA ARG A 140 12.25 7.08 11.16
C ARG A 140 12.85 5.68 11.07
N GLY A 141 12.07 4.70 10.66
CA GLY A 141 12.49 3.30 10.65
C GLY A 141 13.52 3.00 9.57
N TYR A 142 13.30 3.53 8.37
CA TYR A 142 14.13 3.28 7.20
C TYR A 142 15.31 4.24 7.08
N PHE A 143 15.10 5.57 7.24
CA PHE A 143 16.15 6.56 6.98
C PHE A 143 16.94 7.01 8.23
N LEU A 144 16.39 6.91 9.44
CA LEU A 144 17.04 7.45 10.65
C LEU A 144 17.66 6.38 11.55
N LYS A 145 16.88 5.40 12.03
CA LYS A 145 17.31 4.48 13.10
C LYS A 145 17.60 3.04 12.64
N LYS A 146 17.31 2.67 11.39
CA LYS A 146 17.36 1.26 10.89
C LYS A 146 16.84 0.25 11.93
N ASN A 147 15.66 0.55 12.47
CA ASN A 147 14.98 -0.31 13.42
C ASN A 147 14.46 -1.59 12.72
N LEU A 148 13.64 -2.39 13.40
CA LEU A 148 13.05 -3.62 12.82
C LEU A 148 12.32 -3.36 11.50
N ILE A 149 11.62 -2.22 11.37
CA ILE A 149 10.92 -1.81 10.14
C ILE A 149 11.94 -1.57 9.04
N GLY A 150 12.97 -0.77 9.29
CA GLY A 150 14.03 -0.50 8.30
C GLY A 150 14.72 -1.77 7.82
N LYS A 151 15.07 -2.69 8.74
CA LYS A 151 15.66 -4.00 8.39
C LYS A 151 14.72 -4.87 7.57
N GLY A 152 13.42 -4.82 7.84
CA GLY A 152 12.38 -5.51 7.09
C GLY A 152 12.27 -4.98 5.66
N LEU A 153 12.22 -3.65 5.50
CA LEU A 153 12.17 -3.00 4.19
C LEU A 153 13.46 -3.22 3.38
N ASP A 154 14.65 -3.18 4.02
CA ASP A 154 15.93 -3.52 3.41
C ASP A 154 15.96 -4.99 2.94
N ARG A 155 15.35 -5.91 3.69
CA ARG A 155 15.23 -7.33 3.29
C ARG A 155 14.25 -7.49 2.12
N PHE A 156 13.13 -6.77 2.16
CA PHE A 156 12.15 -6.77 1.09
C PHE A 156 12.73 -6.24 -0.23
N GLN A 157 13.48 -5.12 -0.18
CA GLN A 157 14.13 -4.57 -1.36
C GLN A 157 15.10 -5.58 -1.99
N ARG A 158 15.91 -6.26 -1.17
CA ARG A 158 16.84 -7.33 -1.62
C ARG A 158 16.16 -8.55 -2.23
N LEU A 159 14.83 -8.68 -2.16
CA LEU A 159 14.13 -9.74 -2.87
C LEU A 159 14.16 -9.50 -4.39
N PHE A 160 14.22 -8.23 -4.81
CA PHE A 160 14.13 -7.78 -6.19
C PHE A 160 15.47 -7.47 -6.86
N TYR A 161 16.56 -7.41 -6.07
CA TYR A 161 17.94 -7.20 -6.52
C TYR A 161 18.78 -8.45 -6.25
#